data_AF-A0A1S8MI04-F1
#
_entry.id   AF-A0A1S8MI04-F1
#
_cell.length_a   1.000
_cell.length_b   1.000
_cell.length_c   1.000
_cell.angle_alpha   90.00
_cell.angle_beta   90.00
_cell.angle_gamma   90.00
#
_symmetry.space_group_name_H-M   'P 1'
#
loop_
_entity.id
_entity.type
_entity.pdbx_description
1 polymer ?
#
loop_
_entity_poly.entity_id
_entity_poly.type
_entity_poly.pdbx_seq_one_letter_code
_entity_poly.pdbx_strand_id
1 'polypeptide(L)'
;MRIKCINNSNKLPNITINKVYTVYEGEFTISVGEKQYYMFKIEDDYGSVIPYDTKYFEIISNENTNYIEKNISDDTYKFTHKFISYDKFWSMLYDEAGSSIEDFWNAKKDIYMSEMGKQEMHQIIKGDKEDERDFVLKMLLETNEDCFIEEVIRLGQKQLDEWTLNKNMETEFLYLSHFKSECVNEFFIEYLAETEKGNEKLDRIVYEYFNK
;
A
#
# COMPACT_ATOMS: atom_id res chain seq x y z
N MET A 1 -2.87 -11.25 -5.46
CA MET A 1 -3.26 -11.91 -4.21
C MET A 1 -3.02 -11.04 -2.98
N ARG A 2 -4.00 -10.98 -2.07
CA ARG A 2 -3.89 -10.42 -0.72
C ARG A 2 -4.05 -11.54 0.31
N ILE A 3 -3.22 -11.55 1.34
CA ILE A 3 -3.24 -12.56 2.40
C ILE A 3 -3.28 -11.93 3.78
N LYS A 4 -4.04 -12.48 4.72
CA LYS A 4 -4.12 -12.03 6.11
C LYS A 4 -3.32 -12.96 7.01
N CYS A 5 -2.43 -12.41 7.82
CA CYS A 5 -1.69 -13.19 8.82
C CYS A 5 -2.65 -13.68 9.91
N ILE A 6 -2.74 -14.99 10.09
CA ILE A 6 -3.57 -15.64 11.11
C ILE A 6 -2.72 -16.24 12.24
N ASN A 7 -1.41 -16.36 12.04
CA ASN A 7 -0.49 -16.91 13.02
C ASN A 7 0.92 -16.33 12.80
N ASN A 8 1.52 -15.78 13.85
CA ASN A 8 2.92 -15.38 13.87
C ASN A 8 3.71 -16.22 14.89
N SER A 9 3.96 -17.48 14.57
CA SER A 9 4.78 -18.32 15.47
C SER A 9 6.07 -17.57 15.83
N ASN A 10 6.48 -17.61 17.12
CA ASN A 10 7.60 -16.83 17.68
C ASN A 10 8.96 -16.96 16.95
N LYS A 11 9.04 -17.78 15.90
CA LYS A 11 10.22 -17.96 15.04
C LYS A 11 10.33 -16.94 13.89
N LEU A 12 9.26 -16.23 13.54
CA LEU A 12 9.24 -15.24 12.44
C LEU A 12 8.52 -13.96 12.91
N PRO A 13 9.17 -13.13 13.76
CA PRO A 13 8.53 -11.99 14.44
C PRO A 13 8.22 -10.80 13.53
N ASN A 14 8.48 -10.89 12.23
CA ASN A 14 8.38 -9.77 11.30
C ASN A 14 7.00 -9.65 10.62
N ILE A 15 6.04 -10.47 11.03
CA ILE A 15 4.64 -10.37 10.59
C ILE A 15 3.70 -10.23 11.79
N THR A 16 2.71 -9.35 11.64
CA THR A 16 1.73 -9.00 12.65
C THR A 16 0.43 -9.76 12.40
N ILE A 17 -0.09 -10.44 13.44
CA ILE A 17 -1.39 -11.11 13.37
C ILE A 17 -2.48 -10.10 12.97
N ASN A 18 -3.41 -10.55 12.13
CA ASN A 18 -4.50 -9.79 11.53
C ASN A 18 -4.11 -8.74 10.49
N LYS A 19 -2.82 -8.49 10.27
CA LYS A 19 -2.39 -7.61 9.18
C LYS A 19 -2.52 -8.31 7.83
N VAL A 20 -2.87 -7.52 6.81
CA VAL A 20 -2.95 -7.98 5.42
C VAL A 20 -1.66 -7.62 4.68
N TYR A 21 -1.19 -8.56 3.86
CA TYR A 21 0.03 -8.46 3.07
C TYR A 21 -0.25 -8.67 1.59
N THR A 22 0.58 -8.03 0.75
CA THR A 22 0.66 -8.32 -0.69
C THR A 22 1.59 -9.49 -0.94
N VAL A 23 1.13 -10.46 -1.72
CA VAL A 23 1.99 -11.51 -2.29
C VAL A 23 2.54 -11.02 -3.62
N TYR A 24 3.86 -11.00 -3.78
CA TYR A 24 4.51 -10.59 -5.03
C TYR A 24 4.93 -11.79 -5.89
N GLU A 25 5.27 -12.87 -5.22
CA GLU A 25 5.65 -14.16 -5.80
C GLU A 25 5.21 -15.26 -4.84
N GLY A 26 4.95 -16.46 -5.35
CA GLY A 26 4.73 -17.62 -4.51
C GLY A 26 4.87 -18.91 -5.30
N GLU A 27 4.73 -20.01 -4.58
CA GLU A 27 4.85 -21.34 -5.14
C GLU A 27 3.69 -22.22 -4.68
N PHE A 28 3.23 -23.07 -5.59
CA PHE A 28 2.19 -24.04 -5.34
C PHE A 28 2.47 -25.36 -6.06
N THR A 29 1.91 -26.43 -5.53
CA THR A 29 1.80 -27.70 -6.23
C THR A 29 0.39 -27.88 -6.77
N ILE A 30 0.23 -28.62 -7.86
CA ILE A 30 -1.08 -29.08 -8.32
C ILE A 30 -1.25 -30.53 -7.88
N SER A 31 -2.18 -30.77 -6.95
CA SER A 31 -2.53 -32.13 -6.52
C SER A 31 -4.02 -32.35 -6.76
N VAL A 32 -4.37 -33.38 -7.55
CA VAL A 32 -5.76 -33.72 -7.88
C VAL A 32 -6.52 -32.53 -8.51
N GLY A 33 -5.82 -31.71 -9.31
CA GLY A 33 -6.40 -30.54 -9.97
C GLY A 33 -6.57 -29.30 -9.10
N GLU A 34 -6.19 -29.36 -7.82
CA GLU A 34 -6.25 -28.22 -6.90
C GLU A 34 -4.86 -27.61 -6.65
N LYS A 35 -4.81 -26.27 -6.60
CA LYS A 35 -3.60 -25.52 -6.24
C LYS A 35 -3.40 -25.56 -4.73
N GLN A 36 -2.28 -26.11 -4.30
CA GLN A 36 -1.83 -26.11 -2.91
C GLN A 36 -0.63 -25.19 -2.75
N TYR A 37 -0.88 -23.97 -2.28
CA TYR A 37 0.18 -22.99 -2.02
C TYR A 37 0.98 -23.39 -0.78
N TYR A 38 2.30 -23.35 -0.88
CA TYR A 38 3.19 -23.67 0.25
C TYR A 38 4.21 -22.56 0.57
N MET A 39 4.38 -21.57 -0.33
CA MET A 39 5.22 -20.41 -0.07
C MET A 39 4.64 -19.13 -0.68
N PHE A 40 4.68 -18.03 0.09
CA PHE A 40 4.36 -16.67 -0.35
C PHE A 40 5.51 -15.72 -0.05
N LYS A 41 5.95 -14.96 -1.05
CA LYS A 41 6.94 -13.90 -0.92
C LYS A 41 6.22 -12.56 -0.76
N ILE A 42 6.37 -11.96 0.41
CA ILE A 42 5.70 -10.73 0.83
C ILE A 42 6.71 -9.70 1.33
N GLU A 43 6.32 -8.43 1.33
CA GLU A 43 6.99 -7.37 2.10
C GLU A 43 6.54 -7.45 3.56
N ASP A 44 7.47 -7.68 4.48
CA ASP A 44 7.17 -7.84 5.91
C ASP A 44 7.02 -6.49 6.64
N ASP A 45 6.81 -6.52 7.97
CA ASP A 45 6.56 -5.30 8.75
C ASP A 45 7.75 -4.33 8.75
N TYR A 46 8.95 -4.82 8.46
CA TYR A 46 10.21 -4.07 8.40
C TYR A 46 10.64 -3.76 6.95
N GLY A 47 9.78 -4.02 5.96
CA GLY A 47 10.05 -3.71 4.55
C GLY A 47 10.88 -4.77 3.81
N SER A 48 11.21 -5.89 4.45
CA SER A 48 11.98 -6.95 3.80
C SER A 48 11.06 -7.81 2.92
N VAL A 49 11.44 -8.01 1.66
CA VAL A 49 10.66 -8.83 0.72
C VAL A 49 11.21 -10.25 0.66
N ILE A 50 10.64 -11.17 1.44
CA ILE A 50 11.18 -12.54 1.64
C ILE A 50 10.06 -13.60 1.63
N PRO A 51 10.40 -14.89 1.38
CA PRO A 51 9.42 -15.97 1.40
C PRO A 51 9.00 -16.37 2.82
N TYR A 52 7.70 -16.65 2.97
CA TYR A 52 7.07 -17.17 4.17
C TYR A 52 6.22 -18.40 3.82
N ASP A 53 6.08 -19.31 4.79
CA ASP A 53 5.21 -20.49 4.68
C ASP A 53 3.74 -20.06 4.69
N THR A 54 2.93 -20.62 3.78
CA THR A 54 1.52 -20.26 3.64
C THR A 54 0.67 -20.57 4.87
N LYS A 55 1.09 -21.51 5.73
CA LYS A 55 0.36 -21.86 6.96
C LYS A 55 0.15 -20.70 7.93
N TYR A 56 0.90 -19.61 7.78
CA TYR A 56 0.76 -18.40 8.61
C TYR A 56 -0.35 -17.48 8.13
N PHE A 57 -0.94 -17.76 6.97
CA PHE A 57 -1.84 -16.84 6.30
C PHE A 57 -3.13 -17.48 5.82
N GLU A 58 -4.15 -16.65 5.74
CA GLU A 58 -5.40 -16.91 5.04
C GLU A 58 -5.44 -16.07 3.76
N ILE A 59 -5.84 -16.66 2.63
CA ILE A 59 -6.01 -15.91 1.37
C ILE A 59 -7.33 -15.16 1.44
N ILE A 60 -7.28 -13.82 1.39
CA ILE A 60 -8.49 -12.98 1.44
C ILE A 60 -8.89 -12.43 0.06
N SER A 61 -7.94 -12.37 -0.89
CA SER A 61 -8.20 -12.04 -2.29
C SER A 61 -7.21 -12.78 -3.20
N ASN A 62 -7.72 -13.29 -4.32
CA ASN A 62 -6.99 -14.15 -5.24
C ASN A 62 -7.39 -13.95 -6.70
N GLU A 63 -7.60 -12.70 -7.12
CA GLU A 63 -7.95 -12.42 -8.53
C GLU A 63 -6.81 -12.79 -9.48
N ASN A 64 -5.57 -12.53 -9.06
CA ASN A 64 -4.32 -12.92 -9.72
C ASN A 64 -4.24 -12.63 -11.23
N THR A 65 -4.97 -11.64 -11.73
CA THR A 65 -5.11 -11.38 -13.17
C THR A 65 -3.77 -11.05 -13.85
N ASN A 66 -2.84 -10.45 -13.11
CA ASN A 66 -1.56 -9.97 -13.60
C ASN A 66 -0.35 -10.80 -13.14
N TYR A 67 -0.55 -12.06 -12.75
CA TYR A 67 0.55 -12.96 -12.37
C TYR A 67 0.93 -13.88 -13.54
N ILE A 68 2.23 -14.12 -13.69
CA ILE A 68 2.78 -15.07 -14.66
C ILE A 68 3.12 -16.35 -13.91
N GLU A 69 2.54 -17.47 -14.34
CA GLU A 69 2.82 -18.80 -13.82
C GLU A 69 3.90 -19.48 -14.68
N LYS A 70 4.91 -20.05 -14.03
CA LYS A 70 5.99 -20.83 -14.64
C LYS A 70 6.07 -22.19 -13.95
N ASN A 71 6.06 -23.27 -14.72
CA ASN A 71 6.38 -24.61 -14.18
C ASN A 71 7.88 -24.66 -13.86
N ILE A 72 8.22 -25.06 -12.63
CA ILE A 72 9.62 -25.13 -12.17
C ILE A 72 10.12 -26.57 -12.00
N SER A 73 9.22 -27.52 -11.72
CA SER A 73 9.52 -28.97 -11.68
C SER A 73 8.21 -29.75 -11.59
N ASP A 74 8.09 -30.91 -12.26
CA ASP A 74 6.91 -31.80 -12.23
C ASP A 74 5.57 -31.06 -12.01
N ASP A 75 4.99 -31.17 -10.80
CA ASP A 75 3.71 -30.57 -10.41
C ASP A 75 3.85 -29.25 -9.63
N THR A 76 5.02 -28.63 -9.67
CA THR A 76 5.38 -27.43 -8.93
C THR A 76 5.48 -26.21 -9.84
N TYR A 77 4.82 -25.14 -9.43
CA TYR A 77 4.69 -23.91 -10.18
C TYR A 77 5.08 -22.73 -9.31
N LYS A 78 5.74 -21.77 -9.94
CA LYS A 78 5.97 -20.44 -9.39
C LYS A 78 5.05 -19.45 -10.07
N PHE A 79 4.42 -18.57 -9.30
CA PHE A 79 3.68 -17.44 -9.83
C PHE A 79 4.36 -16.15 -9.36
N THR A 80 4.53 -15.19 -10.26
CA THR A 80 5.20 -13.91 -9.98
C THR A 80 4.43 -12.79 -10.68
N HIS A 81 4.26 -11.64 -10.03
CA HIS A 81 3.56 -10.51 -10.64
C HIS A 81 4.26 -10.04 -11.93
N LYS A 82 3.50 -9.69 -12.98
CA LYS A 82 4.02 -9.45 -14.35
C LYS A 82 5.17 -8.45 -14.42
N PHE A 83 5.07 -7.34 -13.68
CA PHE A 83 6.08 -6.27 -13.66
C PHE A 83 7.43 -6.74 -13.13
N ILE A 84 7.46 -7.81 -12.35
CA ILE A 84 8.66 -8.29 -11.63
C ILE A 84 9.01 -9.74 -12.00
N SER A 85 8.44 -10.24 -13.10
CA SER A 85 8.52 -11.65 -13.53
C SER A 85 9.76 -11.99 -14.36
N TYR A 86 10.65 -11.01 -14.57
CA TYR A 86 11.84 -11.13 -15.41
C TYR A 86 13.06 -11.66 -14.65
N ASP A 87 14.01 -12.20 -15.40
CA ASP A 87 15.22 -12.80 -14.85
C ASP A 87 16.05 -11.76 -14.09
N LYS A 88 16.58 -12.16 -12.93
CA LYS A 88 17.39 -11.29 -12.04
C LYS A 88 16.64 -10.15 -11.36
N PHE A 89 15.32 -10.02 -11.50
CA PHE A 89 14.55 -8.98 -10.80
C PHE A 89 14.91 -8.90 -9.31
N TRP A 90 14.83 -10.02 -8.59
CA TRP A 90 15.10 -10.04 -7.14
C TRP A 90 16.53 -9.62 -6.79
N SER A 91 17.54 -10.08 -7.52
CA SER A 91 18.92 -9.62 -7.31
C SER A 91 19.06 -8.13 -7.58
N MET A 92 18.43 -7.62 -8.63
CA MET A 92 18.45 -6.19 -8.95
C MET A 92 17.75 -5.35 -7.88
N LEU A 93 16.63 -5.83 -7.34
CA LEU A 93 15.90 -5.14 -6.28
C LEU A 93 16.76 -5.02 -5.00
N TYR A 94 17.41 -6.11 -4.60
CA TYR A 94 18.26 -6.10 -3.39
C TYR A 94 19.56 -5.30 -3.58
N ASP A 95 20.05 -5.19 -4.82
CA ASP A 95 21.20 -4.35 -5.18
C ASP A 95 20.80 -2.90 -5.54
N GLU A 96 19.51 -2.55 -5.43
CA GLU A 96 18.95 -1.25 -5.84
C GLU A 96 19.34 -0.83 -7.27
N ALA A 97 19.40 -1.80 -8.19
CA ALA A 97 19.93 -1.64 -9.53
C ALA A 97 18.83 -1.49 -10.60
N GLY A 98 19.10 -0.63 -11.59
CA GLY A 98 18.25 -0.44 -12.76
C GLY A 98 16.85 0.09 -12.41
N SER A 99 15.82 -0.37 -13.12
CA SER A 99 14.41 0.00 -12.89
C SER A 99 13.72 -0.83 -11.80
N SER A 100 14.44 -1.69 -11.08
CA SER A 100 13.83 -2.71 -10.19
C SER A 100 12.96 -2.12 -9.07
N ILE A 101 13.34 -0.96 -8.51
CA ILE A 101 12.54 -0.25 -7.50
C ILE A 101 11.22 0.25 -8.11
N GLU A 102 11.28 0.86 -9.30
CA GLU A 102 10.10 1.35 -10.02
C GLU A 102 9.18 0.19 -10.42
N ASP A 103 9.75 -0.90 -10.94
CA ASP A 103 9.01 -2.11 -11.30
C ASP A 103 8.32 -2.75 -10.08
N PHE A 104 8.99 -2.74 -8.91
CA PHE A 104 8.41 -3.20 -7.66
C PHE A 104 7.23 -2.33 -7.21
N TRP A 105 7.37 -1.00 -7.28
CA TRP A 105 6.29 -0.07 -6.98
C TRP A 105 5.10 -0.23 -7.94
N ASN A 106 5.37 -0.41 -9.23
CA ASN A 106 4.34 -0.69 -10.23
C ASN A 106 3.60 -2.00 -9.92
N ALA A 107 4.32 -3.05 -9.50
CA ALA A 107 3.68 -4.29 -9.03
C ALA A 107 2.82 -4.06 -7.79
N LYS A 108 3.33 -3.36 -6.78
CA LYS A 108 2.59 -3.05 -5.55
C LYS A 108 1.31 -2.28 -5.86
N LYS A 109 1.40 -1.24 -6.70
CA LYS A 109 0.26 -0.41 -7.10
C LYS A 109 -0.79 -1.21 -7.86
N ASP A 110 -0.38 -2.00 -8.86
CA ASP A 110 -1.29 -2.82 -9.66
C ASP A 110 -2.03 -3.85 -8.81
N ILE A 111 -1.37 -4.46 -7.83
CA ILE A 111 -2.00 -5.39 -6.88
C ILE A 111 -2.97 -4.66 -5.95
N TYR A 112 -2.62 -3.47 -5.45
CA TYR A 112 -3.53 -2.70 -4.59
C TYR A 112 -4.79 -2.30 -5.37
N MET A 113 -4.65 -1.82 -6.60
CA MET A 113 -5.79 -1.41 -7.43
C MET A 113 -6.71 -2.56 -7.84
N SER A 114 -6.17 -3.76 -8.03
CA SER A 114 -6.97 -4.94 -8.41
C SER A 114 -7.58 -5.66 -7.21
N GLU A 115 -6.85 -5.77 -6.10
CA GLU A 115 -7.19 -6.74 -5.05
C GLU A 115 -7.56 -6.12 -3.71
N MET A 116 -7.29 -4.81 -3.51
CA MET A 116 -7.58 -4.14 -2.25
C MET A 116 -9.02 -3.61 -2.24
N GLY A 117 -9.81 -4.04 -1.26
CA GLY A 117 -11.15 -3.49 -1.05
C GLY A 117 -11.13 -2.10 -0.39
N LYS A 118 -12.20 -1.31 -0.59
CA LYS A 118 -12.32 0.03 0.03
C LYS A 118 -12.18 0.02 1.55
N GLN A 119 -12.72 -1.01 2.22
CA GLN A 119 -12.61 -1.16 3.67
C GLN A 119 -11.16 -1.32 4.13
N GLU A 120 -10.34 -2.02 3.35
CA GLU A 120 -8.91 -2.18 3.63
C GLU A 120 -8.15 -0.87 3.45
N MET A 121 -8.42 -0.14 2.37
CA MET A 121 -7.88 1.21 2.16
C MET A 121 -8.24 2.16 3.31
N HIS A 122 -9.49 2.13 3.79
CA HIS A 122 -9.91 2.92 4.96
C HIS A 122 -9.08 2.59 6.21
N GLN A 123 -8.73 1.32 6.43
CA GLN A 123 -7.90 0.93 7.58
C GLN A 123 -6.46 1.43 7.43
N ILE A 124 -5.90 1.38 6.21
CA ILE A 124 -4.55 1.91 5.94
C ILE A 124 -4.50 3.42 6.17
N ILE A 125 -5.49 4.17 5.66
CA ILE A 125 -5.54 5.64 5.81
C ILE A 125 -5.64 6.04 7.29
N LYS A 126 -6.39 5.29 8.10
CA LYS A 126 -6.53 5.55 9.54
C LYS A 126 -5.36 5.02 10.37
N GLY A 127 -4.50 4.20 9.78
CA GLY A 127 -3.39 3.55 10.46
C GLY A 127 -2.21 4.47 10.71
N ASP A 128 -1.31 4.02 11.59
CA ASP A 128 -0.14 4.79 12.01
C ASP A 128 1.07 4.66 11.05
N LYS A 129 1.02 3.74 10.07
CA LYS A 129 2.13 3.52 9.13
C LYS A 129 2.10 4.56 8.01
N GLU A 130 2.78 5.69 8.23
CA GLU A 130 2.81 6.84 7.32
C GLU A 130 3.22 6.48 5.89
N ASP A 131 4.27 5.67 5.70
CA ASP A 131 4.74 5.28 4.36
C ASP A 131 3.67 4.51 3.54
N GLU A 132 2.90 3.65 4.20
CA GLU A 132 1.85 2.86 3.54
C GLU A 132 0.63 3.74 3.23
N ARG A 133 0.31 4.67 4.13
CA ARG A 133 -0.72 5.68 3.92
C ARG A 133 -0.36 6.60 2.74
N ASP A 134 0.85 7.14 2.72
CA ASP A 134 1.36 7.99 1.64
C ASP A 134 1.29 7.28 0.29
N PHE A 135 1.66 6.00 0.26
CA PHE A 135 1.57 5.17 -0.94
C PHE A 135 0.12 5.05 -1.42
N VAL A 136 -0.82 4.76 -0.53
CA VAL A 136 -2.25 4.65 -0.88
C VAL A 136 -2.80 5.99 -1.37
N LEU A 137 -2.51 7.10 -0.69
CA LEU A 137 -3.01 8.42 -1.09
C LEU A 137 -2.46 8.85 -2.45
N LYS A 138 -1.17 8.63 -2.73
CA LYS A 138 -0.58 8.90 -4.05
C LYS A 138 -1.22 8.07 -5.15
N MET A 139 -1.47 6.79 -4.88
CA MET A 139 -2.18 5.91 -5.81
C MET A 139 -3.61 6.41 -6.10
N LEU A 140 -4.36 6.82 -5.06
CA LEU A 140 -5.73 7.35 -5.22
C LEU A 140 -5.76 8.68 -5.98
N LEU A 141 -4.76 9.54 -5.77
CA LEU A 141 -4.53 10.76 -6.56
C LEU A 141 -4.38 10.45 -8.05
N GLU A 142 -3.54 9.47 -8.40
CA GLU A 142 -3.29 9.09 -9.80
C GLU A 142 -4.52 8.48 -10.49
N THR A 143 -5.42 7.86 -9.72
CA THR A 143 -6.67 7.29 -10.23
C THR A 143 -7.86 8.23 -10.09
N ASN A 144 -7.65 9.43 -9.55
CA ASN A 144 -8.67 10.45 -9.29
C ASN A 144 -9.87 9.89 -8.48
N GLU A 145 -9.59 9.06 -7.48
CA GLU A 145 -10.59 8.46 -6.59
C GLU A 145 -10.85 9.38 -5.39
N ASP A 146 -12.06 9.93 -5.29
CA ASP A 146 -12.44 10.93 -4.28
C ASP A 146 -13.14 10.35 -3.04
N CYS A 147 -13.43 9.05 -3.04
CA CYS A 147 -14.29 8.42 -2.04
C CYS A 147 -13.69 8.33 -0.62
N PHE A 148 -12.48 8.85 -0.41
CA PHE A 148 -11.79 8.91 0.89
C PHE A 148 -11.59 10.34 1.42
N ILE A 149 -12.17 11.37 0.78
CA ILE A 149 -12.01 12.78 1.21
C ILE A 149 -12.35 12.97 2.69
N GLU A 150 -13.49 12.46 3.15
CA GLU A 150 -13.90 12.62 4.56
C GLU A 150 -12.91 11.96 5.53
N GLU A 151 -12.40 10.78 5.21
CA GLU A 151 -11.41 10.10 6.04
C GLU A 151 -10.10 10.87 6.11
N VAL A 152 -9.65 11.44 4.99
CA VAL A 152 -8.41 12.22 4.93
C VAL A 152 -8.57 13.56 5.68
N ILE A 153 -9.74 14.21 5.60
CA ILE A 153 -10.04 15.40 6.41
C ILE A 153 -9.98 15.06 7.90
N ARG A 154 -10.67 13.99 8.34
CA ARG A 154 -10.66 13.58 9.77
C ARG A 154 -9.25 13.26 10.27
N LEU A 155 -8.43 12.64 9.42
CA LEU A 155 -7.03 12.39 9.73
C LEU A 155 -6.25 13.69 9.87
N GLY A 156 -6.39 14.61 8.92
CA GLY A 156 -5.73 15.92 8.94
C GLY A 156 -6.10 16.73 10.17
N GLN A 157 -7.40 16.81 10.52
CA GLN A 157 -7.87 17.44 11.76
C GLN A 157 -7.22 16.84 13.00
N LYS A 158 -7.22 15.51 13.13
CA LYS A 158 -6.57 14.81 14.25
C LYS A 158 -5.07 15.15 14.34
N GLN A 159 -4.36 15.17 13.21
CA GLN A 159 -2.93 15.45 13.18
C GLN A 159 -2.62 16.92 13.49
N LEU A 160 -3.47 17.84 13.03
CA LEU A 160 -3.40 19.25 13.38
C LEU A 160 -3.64 19.44 14.88
N ASP A 161 -4.69 18.86 15.46
CA ASP A 161 -5.00 18.94 16.90
C ASP A 161 -3.86 18.41 17.78
N GLU A 162 -3.19 17.34 17.36
CA GLU A 162 -2.10 16.72 18.11
C GLU A 162 -0.81 17.56 18.11
N TRP A 163 -0.72 18.65 17.33
CA TRP A 163 0.40 19.61 17.24
C TRP A 163 1.80 18.98 17.23
N THR A 164 1.93 17.76 16.72
CA THR A 164 3.23 17.10 16.56
C THR A 164 3.93 17.64 15.31
N LEU A 165 4.86 18.58 15.52
CA LEU A 165 5.76 19.19 14.52
C LEU A 165 6.49 18.22 13.57
N ASN A 166 6.39 16.90 13.79
CA ASN A 166 7.13 15.87 13.05
C ASN A 166 6.25 15.00 12.13
N LYS A 167 4.91 15.17 12.09
CA LYS A 167 4.08 14.38 11.17
C LYS A 167 4.07 15.02 9.78
N ASN A 168 4.42 14.25 8.76
CA ASN A 168 4.33 14.69 7.37
C ASN A 168 2.87 14.63 6.91
N MET A 169 2.25 15.80 6.72
CA MET A 169 0.85 15.94 6.25
C MET A 169 0.77 16.35 4.76
N GLU A 170 1.91 16.39 4.07
CA GLU A 170 2.02 16.93 2.71
C GLU A 170 1.18 16.10 1.73
N THR A 171 1.19 14.77 1.85
CA THR A 171 0.45 13.88 0.94
C THR A 171 -1.07 13.99 1.15
N GLU A 172 -1.53 14.10 2.39
CA GLU A 172 -2.93 14.30 2.76
C GLU A 172 -3.46 15.61 2.15
N PHE A 173 -2.72 16.71 2.34
CA PHE A 173 -3.09 18.01 1.78
C PHE A 173 -3.05 18.02 0.25
N LEU A 174 -2.05 17.38 -0.36
CA LEU A 174 -1.97 17.23 -1.81
C LEU A 174 -3.17 16.46 -2.36
N TYR A 175 -3.54 15.34 -1.72
CA TYR A 175 -4.72 14.55 -2.07
C TYR A 175 -5.98 15.40 -2.01
N LEU A 176 -6.24 16.07 -0.89
CA LEU A 176 -7.42 16.93 -0.73
C LEU A 176 -7.45 18.07 -1.76
N SER A 177 -6.30 18.70 -2.02
CA SER A 177 -6.20 19.83 -2.97
C SER A 177 -6.51 19.46 -4.42
N HIS A 178 -6.57 18.16 -4.74
CA HIS A 178 -6.95 17.70 -6.07
C HIS A 178 -8.46 17.81 -6.30
N PHE A 179 -9.26 17.79 -5.24
CA PHE A 179 -10.71 17.70 -5.33
C PHE A 179 -11.40 18.99 -4.87
N LYS A 180 -12.08 19.65 -5.81
CA LYS A 180 -12.91 20.84 -5.53
C LYS A 180 -14.23 20.41 -4.88
N SER A 181 -14.27 20.36 -3.56
CA SER A 181 -15.47 20.03 -2.79
C SER A 181 -15.70 21.01 -1.64
N GLU A 182 -16.96 21.12 -1.20
CA GLU A 182 -17.34 22.03 -0.11
C GLU A 182 -16.64 21.65 1.21
N CYS A 183 -16.58 20.36 1.55
CA CYS A 183 -15.89 19.91 2.75
C CYS A 183 -14.38 20.17 2.72
N VAL A 184 -13.72 20.06 1.55
CA VAL A 184 -12.31 20.44 1.41
C VAL A 184 -12.12 21.95 1.55
N ASN A 185 -13.03 22.76 0.99
CA ASN A 185 -13.00 24.22 1.15
C ASN A 185 -13.08 24.60 2.64
N GLU A 186 -14.04 24.03 3.36
CA GLU A 186 -14.24 24.29 4.79
C GLU A 186 -13.00 23.92 5.58
N PHE A 187 -12.48 22.70 5.40
CA PHE A 187 -11.26 22.24 6.07
C PHE A 187 -10.06 23.15 5.82
N PHE A 188 -9.83 23.60 4.57
CA PHE A 188 -8.72 24.49 4.26
C PHE A 188 -8.90 25.93 4.77
N ILE A 189 -10.14 26.43 4.87
CA ILE A 189 -10.42 27.71 5.53
C ILE A 189 -10.14 27.60 7.03
N GLU A 190 -10.60 26.53 7.68
CA GLU A 190 -10.33 26.24 9.10
C GLU A 190 -8.83 26.17 9.36
N TYR A 191 -8.09 25.40 8.55
CA TYR A 191 -6.64 25.31 8.61
C TYR A 191 -5.98 26.70 8.61
N LEU A 192 -6.31 27.55 7.63
CA LEU A 192 -5.73 28.90 7.51
C LEU A 192 -6.13 29.84 8.66
N ALA A 193 -7.28 29.62 9.29
CA ALA A 193 -7.76 30.44 10.40
C ALA A 193 -7.06 30.09 11.72
N GLU A 194 -6.68 28.83 11.91
CA GLU A 194 -6.15 28.31 13.18
C GLU A 194 -4.61 28.23 13.25
N THR A 195 -3.91 28.17 12.11
CA THR A 195 -2.44 28.10 12.11
C THR A 195 -1.77 29.46 12.33
N GLU A 196 -1.61 29.86 13.60
CA GLU A 196 -0.77 31.02 13.98
C GLU A 196 0.74 30.79 13.71
N LYS A 197 1.16 29.53 13.53
CA LYS A 197 2.54 29.11 13.21
C LYS A 197 2.52 28.27 11.94
N GLY A 198 2.48 28.95 10.79
CA GLY A 198 2.31 28.34 9.48
C GLY A 198 3.31 27.23 9.14
N ASN A 199 2.86 26.31 8.29
CA ASN A 199 3.71 25.34 7.62
C ASN A 199 3.77 25.74 6.15
N GLU A 200 4.88 26.38 5.72
CA GLU A 200 5.00 26.99 4.40
C GLU A 200 4.66 26.03 3.24
N LYS A 201 4.90 24.72 3.41
CA LYS A 201 4.57 23.72 2.40
C LYS A 201 3.06 23.49 2.31
N LEU A 202 2.39 23.31 3.45
CA LEU A 202 0.95 23.10 3.50
C LEU A 202 0.21 24.38 3.09
N ASP A 203 0.68 25.54 3.56
CA ASP A 203 0.15 26.85 3.17
C ASP A 203 0.20 27.03 1.65
N ARG A 204 1.33 26.65 1.02
CA ARG A 204 1.45 26.69 -0.43
C ARG A 204 0.44 25.79 -1.14
N ILE A 205 0.23 24.56 -0.68
CA ILE A 205 -0.75 23.64 -1.26
C ILE A 205 -2.16 24.25 -1.19
N VAL A 206 -2.51 24.81 -0.03
CA VAL A 206 -3.83 25.43 0.19
C VAL A 206 -4.00 26.71 -0.65
N TYR A 207 -2.98 27.55 -0.77
CA TYR A 207 -3.05 28.73 -1.63
C TYR A 207 -3.16 28.36 -3.12
N GLU A 208 -2.40 27.36 -3.58
CA GLU A 208 -2.53 26.84 -4.95
C GLU A 208 -3.95 26.27 -5.17
N TYR A 209 -4.55 25.63 -4.16
CA TYR A 209 -5.93 25.18 -4.23
C TYR A 209 -6.92 26.32 -4.46
N PHE A 210 -6.86 27.44 -3.72
CA PHE A 210 -7.80 28.55 -3.90
C PHE A 210 -7.56 29.39 -5.17
N ASN A 211 -6.35 29.33 -5.74
CA ASN A 211 -5.99 30.06 -6.96
C ASN A 211 -6.22 29.28 -8.27
N LYS A 212 -6.55 27.99 -8.19
CA LYS A 212 -7.01 27.17 -9.33
C LYS A 212 -8.48 27.41 -9.61
#